data_AF-A0A8S3HU65-F1
#
_entry.id   AF-A0A8S3HU65-F1
#
_cell.length_a   1.000
_cell.length_b   1.000
_cell.length_c   1.000
_cell.angle_alpha   90.00
_cell.angle_beta   90.00
_cell.angle_gamma   90.00
#
_symmetry.space_group_name_H-M   'P 1'
#
loop_
_entity.id
_entity.type
_entity.pdbx_description
1 polymer ?
#
loop_
_entity_poly.entity_id
_entity_poly.type
_entity_poly.pdbx_seq_one_letter_code
_entity_poly.pdbx_strand_id
1 'polypeptide(L)' 'KTHIINEIRRFQSTPFKIKHNPRVCAYLLNSSRLLSEDQCYGLSLKLEPRASRAGMTNLGV' A
#
# COMPACT_ATOMS: atom_id res chain seq x y z
N LYS A 1 -28.69 -3.59 -17.99
CA LYS A 1 -27.69 -2.48 -17.93
C LYS A 1 -28.03 -1.39 -16.90
N THR A 2 -29.30 -1.08 -16.62
CA THR A 2 -29.73 -0.10 -15.58
C THR A 2 -29.46 -0.52 -14.13
N HIS A 3 -29.47 -1.83 -13.84
CA HIS A 3 -29.30 -2.37 -12.48
C HIS A 3 -27.97 -1.97 -11.82
N ILE A 4 -26.87 -2.04 -12.56
CA ILE A 4 -25.52 -1.68 -12.08
C ILE A 4 -25.46 -0.19 -11.69
N ILE A 5 -26.05 0.69 -12.51
CA ILE A 5 -26.08 2.12 -12.23
C ILE A 5 -26.88 2.40 -10.95
N ASN A 6 -28.01 1.72 -10.76
CA ASN A 6 -28.83 1.87 -9.55
C ASN A 6 -28.11 1.36 -8.30
N GLU A 7 -27.32 0.30 -8.43
CA GLU A 7 -26.52 -0.26 -7.34
C GLU A 7 -25.38 0.69 -6.93
N ILE A 8 -24.66 1.27 -7.89
CA ILE A 8 -23.63 2.30 -7.63
C ILE A 8 -24.25 3.49 -6.89
N ARG A 9 -25.41 3.97 -7.35
CA ARG A 9 -26.12 5.09 -6.69
C ARG A 9 -26.52 4.76 -5.26
N ARG A 10 -26.94 3.52 -5.00
CA ARG A 10 -27.29 3.04 -3.65
C ARG A 10 -26.08 3.05 -2.72
N PHE A 11 -24.91 2.64 -3.20
CA PHE A 11 -23.68 2.70 -2.40
C PHE A 11 -23.20 4.13 -2.16
N GLN A 12 -23.38 5.03 -3.13
CA GLN A 12 -22.98 6.44 -3.01
C GLN A 12 -23.91 7.27 -2.12
N SER A 13 -25.18 6.89 -1.97
CA SER A 13 -26.18 7.70 -1.23
C SER A 13 -26.12 7.55 0.29
N THR A 14 -25.38 6.56 0.81
CA THR A 14 -25.30 6.31 2.26
C THR A 14 -24.07 6.99 2.85
N PRO A 15 -24.21 8.09 3.62
CA PRO A 15 -23.06 8.75 4.23
C PRO A 15 -22.45 7.90 5.36
N PHE A 16 -21.13 7.97 5.50
CA PHE A 16 -20.43 7.32 6.60
C PHE A 16 -20.69 8.03 7.94
N LYS A 17 -20.89 7.28 9.01
CA LYS A 17 -21.05 7.79 10.39
C LYS A 17 -19.71 8.12 11.06
N ILE A 18 -18.68 8.49 10.29
CA ILE A 18 -17.32 8.73 10.76
C ILE A 18 -17.08 10.24 10.78
N LYS A 19 -16.58 10.76 11.91
CA LYS A 19 -16.24 12.18 12.03
C LYS A 19 -14.98 12.51 11.21
N HIS A 20 -15.03 13.61 10.45
CA HIS A 20 -13.87 14.09 9.72
C HIS A 20 -12.79 14.61 10.67
N ASN A 21 -11.56 14.13 10.50
CA ASN A 21 -10.38 14.63 11.20
C ASN A 21 -9.41 15.25 10.17
N PRO A 22 -9.33 16.60 10.09
CA PRO A 22 -8.53 17.28 9.07
C PRO A 22 -7.05 16.91 9.07
N ARG A 23 -6.46 16.66 10.26
CA ARG A 23 -5.04 16.30 10.37
C ARG A 23 -4.77 14.92 9.79
N VAL A 24 -5.65 13.96 10.10
CA VAL A 24 -5.55 12.60 9.56
C VAL A 24 -5.78 12.61 8.06
N CYS A 25 -6.79 13.33 7.56
CA CYS A 25 -7.03 13.46 6.12
C CYS A 25 -5.85 14.11 5.40
N ALA A 26 -5.26 15.19 5.95
CA ALA A 26 -4.08 15.81 5.36
C ALA A 26 -2.86 14.88 5.33
N TYR A 27 -2.67 14.07 6.38
CA TYR A 27 -1.62 13.05 6.40
C TYR A 27 -1.83 11.98 5.32
N LEU A 28 -3.05 11.44 5.21
CA LEU A 28 -3.39 10.40 4.23
C LEU A 28 -3.32 10.90 2.78
N LEU A 29 -3.64 12.17 2.54
CA LEU A 29 -3.58 12.80 1.21
C LEU A 29 -2.17 13.31 0.85
N ASN A 30 -1.19 13.20 1.75
CA ASN A 30 0.16 13.68 1.49
C ASN A 30 0.98 12.68 0.66
N SER A 31 1.09 12.93 -0.64
CA SER A 31 1.85 12.09 -1.58
C SER A 31 3.37 12.32 -1.58
N SER A 32 3.92 13.25 -0.79
CA SER A 32 5.37 13.54 -0.78
C SER A 32 6.25 12.38 -0.32
N ARG A 33 5.64 11.36 0.31
CA ARG A 33 6.33 10.17 0.85
C ARG A 33 6.09 8.91 0.02
N LEU A 34 5.47 9.03 -1.16
CA LEU A 34 5.31 7.90 -2.06
C LEU A 34 6.68 7.51 -2.60
N LEU A 35 7.02 6.24 -2.43
CA LEU A 35 8.21 5.63 -3.00
C LEU A 35 7.87 4.98 -4.33
N SER A 36 8.73 5.15 -5.33
CA SER A 36 8.62 4.37 -6.56
C SER A 36 8.92 2.89 -6.28
N GLU A 37 8.51 2.03 -7.21
CA GLU A 37 8.81 0.59 -7.14
C GLU A 37 10.31 0.32 -6.98
N ASP A 38 11.15 1.01 -7.77
CA ASP A 38 12.61 0.90 -7.69
C ASP A 38 13.17 1.34 -6.33
N GLN A 39 12.62 2.42 -5.76
CA GLN A 39 13.01 2.90 -4.44
C GLN A 39 12.65 1.90 -3.35
N CYS A 40 11.43 1.34 -3.40
CA CYS A 40 10.99 0.29 -2.49
C CYS A 40 11.89 -0.95 -2.59
N TYR A 41 12.20 -1.40 -3.80
CA TYR A 41 13.06 -2.56 -4.02
C TYR A 41 14.47 -2.32 -3.49
N GLY A 42 15.06 -1.16 -3.81
CA GLY A 42 16.40 -0.80 -3.35
C GLY A 42 16.49 -0.67 -1.82
N LEU A 43 15.46 -0.12 -1.17
CA LEU A 43 15.40 -0.05 0.30
C LEU A 43 15.20 -1.42 0.93
N SER A 44 14.36 -2.27 0.34
CA SER A 44 14.14 -3.65 0.79
C SER A 44 15.45 -4.43 0.82
N LEU A 45 16.24 -4.39 -0.26
CA LEU A 45 17.56 -5.06 -0.33
C LEU A 45 18.59 -4.51 0.66
N LYS A 46 18.46 -3.24 1.08
CA LYS A 46 19.35 -2.65 2.09
C LYS A 46 18.98 -3.10 3.51
N LEU A 47 17.67 -3.22 3.79
CA LEU A 47 17.16 -3.70 5.07
C LEU A 47 17.42 -5.20 5.24
N GLU A 48 17.16 -5.98 4.19
CA GLU A 48 17.36 -7.43 4.15
C GLU A 48 18.15 -7.80 2.88
N PRO A 49 19.49 -7.81 2.97
CA PRO A 49 20.34 -8.22 1.86
C PRO A 49 20.06 -9.66 1.47
N ARG A 50 19.98 -9.92 0.16
CA ARG A 50 19.88 -11.30 -0.34
C ARG A 50 21.07 -12.09 0.18
N ALA A 51 20.81 -13.24 0.79
CA ALA A 51 21.86 -14.18 1.18
C ALA A 51 22.72 -14.46 -0.06
N SER A 52 23.98 -14.02 -0.02
CA SER A 52 24.98 -14.44 -1.00
C SER A 52 25.02 -15.96 -0.99
N ARG A 53 25.03 -16.61 -2.17
CA ARG A 53 25.06 -18.09 -2.29
C ARG A 53 26.11 -18.78 -1.42
N ALA A 54 27.17 -18.08 -1.01
CA ALA A 54 28.17 -18.55 -0.06
C ALA A 54 27.64 -18.81 1.37
N GLY A 55 26.49 -18.25 1.75
CA GLY A 55 25.81 -18.51 3.03
C GLY A 55 24.86 -19.71 2.99
N MET A 56 24.52 -20.21 1.80
CA MET A 56 23.68 -21.41 1.62
C MET A 56 24.49 -22.71 1.48
N THR A 57 25.80 -22.63 1.21
CA THR A 57 26.67 -23.80 1.03
C THR A 57 27.15 -24.46 2.33
N ASN A 58 26.64 -24.06 3.50
CA ASN A 58 27.06 -24.66 4.78
C ASN A 58 25.94 -25.42 5.53
N LEU A 59 24.86 -25.78 4.84
CA LEU A 59 23.82 -26.67 5.36
C LEU A 59 23.60 -27.84 4.38
N GLY A 60 24.54 -28.80 4.42
CA GLY A 60 24.42 -30.13 3.82
C GLY A 60 24.94 -30.25 2.39
N VAL A 61 26.19 -30.71 2.22
CA VAL A 61 26.59 -32.12 2.04
C VAL A 61 28.02 -32.29 2.53
#